data_AF-A0A9P1GGP9-F1
#
_entry.id   AF-A0A9P1GGP9-F1
#
_cell.length_a   1.000
_cell.length_b   1.000
_cell.length_c   1.000
_cell.angle_alpha   90.00
_cell.angle_beta   90.00
_cell.angle_gamma   90.00
#
_symmetry.space_group_name_H-M   'P 1'
#
loop_
_entity.id
_entity.type
_entity.pdbx_description
1 polymer ?
#
loop_
_entity_poly.entity_id
_entity_poly.type
_entity_poly.pdbx_seq_one_letter_code
_entity_poly.pdbx_strand_id
1 'polypeptide(L)'
;MPYALGSDPKAEKAHNVVGAGGRMTPRLHETCSGLVHWLQGLPAMPANKKKKEKISEEIQPSRWRDKLQGLAKIITSGGGMHKEAYELNANVEYFSPSNGVWTSAVIVSRGEFDQEGLPIYTLRVGRQRRHRVPIKFIRGTLHQGESVSFFMDYETSWTNATIASPPASATLGYELDVLDEFGKPSLAVAGRLRRRFLASQPIQVYNGQFCGWVDAVVLEDALENADEIPGRYMNDTEKVEISKALSPEVMVKCHLKDDDAEEVEILELPSGCVRYAGHLSKT
;
A
#
# COMPACT_ATOMS: atom_id res chain seq x y z
N MET A 1 -31.38 -54.63 12.33
CA MET A 1 -32.69 -54.27 11.78
C MET A 1 -32.44 -53.32 10.61
N PRO A 2 -32.66 -53.76 9.36
CA PRO A 2 -32.38 -52.97 8.17
C PRO A 2 -33.62 -52.16 7.76
N TYR A 3 -33.41 -50.94 7.26
CA TYR A 3 -34.40 -50.25 6.44
C TYR A 3 -33.79 -49.99 5.07
N ALA A 4 -34.54 -50.44 4.06
CA ALA A 4 -34.30 -50.22 2.66
C ALA A 4 -35.25 -49.14 2.12
N LEU A 5 -34.90 -48.66 0.93
CA LEU A 5 -35.71 -47.97 -0.08
C LEU A 5 -35.82 -46.44 0.02
N GLY A 6 -35.50 -45.79 -1.09
CA GLY A 6 -35.69 -44.36 -1.30
C GLY A 6 -35.02 -43.85 -2.57
N SER A 7 -35.55 -44.26 -3.71
CA SER A 7 -35.15 -43.91 -5.08
C SER A 7 -35.31 -42.42 -5.45
N ASP A 8 -34.40 -41.97 -6.33
CA ASP A 8 -34.42 -40.73 -7.14
C ASP A 8 -35.79 -40.45 -7.83
N PRO A 9 -36.14 -39.17 -8.11
CA PRO A 9 -35.90 -38.67 -9.47
C PRO A 9 -35.73 -37.15 -9.69
N LYS A 10 -35.08 -36.85 -10.84
CA LYS A 10 -35.36 -35.78 -11.82
C LYS A 10 -34.82 -34.35 -11.58
N ALA A 11 -33.74 -34.08 -12.32
CA ALA A 11 -33.61 -33.04 -13.36
C ALA A 11 -34.70 -31.94 -13.44
N GLU A 12 -34.27 -30.68 -13.27
CA GLU A 12 -34.95 -29.53 -13.86
C GLU A 12 -33.97 -28.47 -14.40
N LYS A 13 -34.10 -28.27 -15.72
CA LYS A 13 -34.09 -27.01 -16.49
C LYS A 13 -32.87 -26.08 -16.44
N ALA A 14 -32.19 -26.11 -17.59
CA ALA A 14 -31.41 -25.01 -18.15
C ALA A 14 -32.28 -23.76 -18.37
N HIS A 15 -31.80 -22.60 -17.89
CA HIS A 15 -32.22 -21.30 -18.39
C HIS A 15 -31.09 -20.69 -19.22
N ASN A 16 -31.42 -20.56 -20.51
CA ASN A 16 -30.71 -19.83 -21.53
C ASN A 16 -30.95 -18.32 -21.30
N VAL A 17 -29.90 -17.53 -21.10
CA VAL A 17 -29.99 -16.06 -21.23
C VAL A 17 -28.97 -15.62 -22.26
N VAL A 18 -29.50 -15.37 -23.46
CA VAL A 18 -28.86 -14.63 -24.56
C VAL A 18 -28.99 -13.15 -24.23
N GLY A 19 -27.88 -12.41 -24.32
CA GLY A 19 -27.86 -10.96 -24.11
C GLY A 19 -26.50 -10.34 -24.42
N ALA A 20 -25.98 -10.58 -25.63
CA ALA A 20 -24.83 -9.89 -26.17
C ALA A 20 -25.28 -8.60 -26.86
N GLY A 21 -24.66 -7.46 -26.54
CA GLY A 21 -24.89 -6.22 -27.29
C GLY A 21 -24.46 -4.93 -26.61
N GLY A 22 -23.19 -4.76 -26.28
CA GLY A 22 -22.64 -3.48 -25.81
C GLY A 22 -21.29 -3.18 -26.46
N ARG A 23 -21.31 -2.53 -27.64
CA ARG A 23 -20.10 -1.94 -28.23
C ARG A 23 -19.84 -0.60 -27.53
N MET A 24 -18.90 -0.58 -26.59
CA MET A 24 -18.26 0.66 -26.13
C MET A 24 -17.11 1.00 -27.07
N THR A 25 -17.13 2.20 -27.63
CA THR A 25 -15.96 2.83 -28.24
C THR A 25 -15.35 3.79 -27.20
N PRO A 26 -14.01 3.86 -27.04
CA PRO A 26 -13.41 4.87 -26.19
C PRO A 26 -13.16 6.15 -27.00
N ARG A 27 -13.87 7.23 -26.69
CA ARG A 27 -13.38 8.58 -26.95
C ARG A 27 -12.40 8.93 -25.83
N LEU A 28 -11.14 8.63 -26.09
CA LEU A 28 -10.00 9.24 -25.40
C LEU A 28 -9.82 10.64 -25.97
N HIS A 29 -10.13 11.67 -25.19
CA HIS A 29 -9.42 12.95 -25.23
C HIS A 29 -9.80 13.71 -23.96
N GLU A 30 -8.81 14.40 -23.38
CA GLU A 30 -8.86 15.21 -22.14
C GLU A 30 -8.69 14.33 -20.88
N THR A 31 -7.54 14.33 -20.21
CA THR A 31 -7.08 15.46 -19.40
C THR A 31 -5.63 15.25 -18.93
N CYS A 32 -4.76 16.23 -19.18
CA CYS A 32 -3.54 16.47 -18.39
C CYS A 32 -3.82 17.70 -17.52
N SER A 33 -4.48 17.55 -16.37
CA SER A 33 -4.77 18.69 -15.49
C SER A 33 -4.86 18.35 -13.98
N GLY A 34 -4.27 17.25 -13.53
CA GLY A 34 -4.27 16.88 -12.11
C GLY A 34 -3.20 17.58 -11.26
N LEU A 35 -2.06 17.96 -11.85
CA LEU A 35 -0.88 18.43 -11.09
C LEU A 35 -0.78 19.96 -10.95
N VAL A 36 -1.78 20.72 -11.42
CA VAL A 36 -1.74 22.20 -11.42
C VAL A 36 -2.65 22.82 -10.36
N HIS A 37 -3.60 22.07 -9.78
CA HIS A 37 -4.61 22.65 -8.89
C HIS A 37 -4.22 22.71 -7.39
N TRP A 38 -3.13 22.06 -6.97
CA TRP A 38 -2.74 22.01 -5.55
C TRP A 38 -1.86 23.19 -5.09
N LEU A 39 -1.31 24.01 -6.00
CA LEU A 39 -0.45 25.15 -5.67
C LEU A 39 -1.19 26.44 -5.28
N GLN A 40 -2.52 26.45 -5.25
CA GLN A 40 -3.32 27.67 -4.97
C GLN A 40 -3.70 27.86 -3.48
N GLY A 41 -3.30 26.94 -2.59
CA GLY A 41 -3.75 26.91 -1.19
C GLY A 41 -2.78 27.41 -0.11
N LEU A 42 -1.57 27.85 -0.46
CA LEU A 42 -0.58 28.22 0.57
C LEU A 42 -0.80 29.66 1.11
N PRO A 43 -0.85 29.85 2.44
CA PRO A 43 -0.95 31.17 3.05
C PRO A 43 0.31 32.01 2.79
N ALA A 44 0.10 33.26 2.38
CA ALA A 44 1.17 34.19 2.03
C ALA A 44 2.01 34.58 3.26
N MET A 45 3.29 34.21 3.27
CA MET A 45 4.30 34.71 4.21
C MET A 45 4.54 36.22 4.02
N PRO A 46 4.74 37.02 5.09
CA PRO A 46 5.01 38.45 4.98
C PRO A 46 6.36 38.71 4.29
N ALA A 47 6.30 39.27 3.09
CA ALA A 47 7.47 39.54 2.26
C ALA A 47 8.22 40.82 2.70
N ASN A 48 9.53 40.69 2.89
CA ASN A 48 10.47 41.78 3.07
C ASN A 48 10.63 42.57 1.75
N LYS A 49 10.12 43.80 1.69
CA LYS A 49 9.79 44.54 0.45
C LYS A 49 10.96 45.15 -0.34
N LYS A 50 12.22 45.04 0.08
CA LYS A 50 13.32 45.82 -0.53
C LYS A 50 14.24 45.11 -1.53
N LYS A 51 13.95 43.87 -1.94
CA LYS A 51 14.82 43.11 -2.88
C LYS A 51 14.06 42.36 -3.99
N LYS A 52 12.90 42.85 -4.41
CA LYS A 52 11.94 42.10 -5.26
C LYS A 52 11.86 42.50 -6.74
N GLU A 53 12.52 43.56 -7.21
CA GLU A 53 12.29 44.05 -8.58
C GLU A 53 13.27 43.56 -9.66
N LYS A 54 14.19 42.64 -9.35
CA LYS A 54 15.18 42.18 -10.36
C LYS A 54 15.36 40.67 -10.51
N ILE A 55 14.54 39.85 -9.84
CA ILE A 55 14.62 38.38 -9.91
C ILE A 55 13.30 37.76 -10.44
N SER A 56 12.26 38.57 -10.66
CA SER A 56 10.93 38.06 -11.05
C SER A 56 10.68 37.86 -12.55
N GLU A 57 11.65 38.12 -13.43
CA GLU A 57 11.41 38.11 -14.88
C GLU A 57 11.98 36.91 -15.66
N GLU A 58 12.74 35.98 -15.06
CA GLU A 58 13.40 34.96 -15.86
C GLU A 58 13.42 33.55 -15.25
N ILE A 59 12.27 33.11 -14.73
CA ILE A 59 11.99 31.69 -14.52
C ILE A 59 10.68 31.36 -15.24
N GLN A 60 10.76 31.22 -16.57
CA GLN A 60 9.65 30.81 -17.43
C GLN A 60 9.29 29.35 -17.12
N PRO A 61 8.13 29.06 -16.49
CA PRO A 61 7.81 27.72 -16.01
C PRO A 61 7.55 26.69 -17.13
N SER A 62 7.38 27.15 -18.37
CA SER A 62 7.16 26.32 -19.55
C SER A 62 8.41 25.55 -19.97
N ARG A 63 9.58 26.20 -19.91
CA ARG A 63 10.83 25.64 -20.46
C ARG A 63 11.34 24.41 -19.69
N TRP A 64 11.05 24.31 -18.38
CA TRP A 64 11.41 23.13 -17.60
C TRP A 64 10.41 21.97 -17.76
N ARG A 65 9.11 22.26 -17.94
CA ARG A 65 8.12 21.20 -18.20
C ARG A 65 8.41 20.45 -19.50
N ASP A 66 8.72 21.18 -20.57
CA ASP A 66 9.04 20.57 -21.86
C ASP A 66 10.32 19.73 -21.78
N LYS A 67 11.29 20.18 -20.96
CA LYS A 67 12.54 19.46 -20.72
C LYS A 67 12.32 18.18 -19.91
N LEU A 68 11.46 18.20 -18.88
CA LEU A 68 11.08 17.01 -18.11
C LEU A 68 10.27 16.01 -18.95
N GLN A 69 9.33 16.48 -19.78
CA GLN A 69 8.60 15.61 -20.71
C GLN A 69 9.52 14.98 -21.75
N GLY A 70 10.50 15.73 -22.26
CA GLY A 70 11.51 15.21 -23.18
C GLY A 70 12.39 14.12 -22.54
N LEU A 71 12.83 14.31 -21.29
CA LEU A 71 13.61 13.31 -20.56
C LEU A 71 12.80 12.05 -20.24
N ALA A 72 11.52 12.19 -19.85
CA ALA A 72 10.63 11.05 -19.64
C ALA A 72 10.46 10.20 -20.90
N LYS A 73 10.41 10.83 -22.09
CA LYS A 73 10.31 10.14 -23.38
C LYS A 73 11.59 9.39 -23.75
N ILE A 74 12.77 9.94 -23.42
CA ILE A 74 14.06 9.27 -23.65
C ILE A 74 14.22 8.05 -22.74
N ILE A 75 13.82 8.17 -21.47
CA ILE A 75 13.88 7.07 -20.49
C ILE A 75 12.93 5.93 -20.89
N THR A 76 11.73 6.25 -21.38
CA THR A 76 10.75 5.24 -21.83
C THR A 76 11.11 4.56 -23.15
N SER A 77 11.94 5.19 -23.99
CA SER A 77 12.36 4.62 -25.28
C SER A 77 13.55 3.67 -25.18
N GLY A 78 14.29 3.69 -24.06
CA GLY A 78 15.54 2.97 -23.87
C GLY A 78 15.42 1.52 -23.38
N GLY A 79 14.24 0.92 -23.35
CA GLY A 79 14.05 -0.43 -22.80
C GLY A 79 14.44 -0.51 -21.32
N GLY A 80 14.27 0.58 -20.56
CA GLY A 80 14.49 0.57 -19.12
C GLY A 80 13.62 -0.50 -18.47
N MET A 81 14.24 -1.48 -17.83
CA MET A 81 13.51 -2.51 -17.09
C MET A 81 12.76 -1.83 -15.96
N HIS A 82 11.43 -1.84 -16.04
CA HIS A 82 10.60 -1.40 -14.93
C HIS A 82 10.92 -2.26 -13.70
N LYS A 83 11.14 -1.62 -12.56
CA LYS A 83 11.40 -2.28 -11.28
C LYS A 83 10.07 -2.48 -10.58
N GLU A 84 9.61 -3.73 -10.52
CA GLU A 84 8.41 -4.10 -9.77
C GLU A 84 8.70 -4.07 -8.25
N ALA A 85 7.69 -3.77 -7.43
CA ALA A 85 7.82 -3.75 -5.98
C ALA A 85 7.92 -5.17 -5.38
N TYR A 86 7.10 -6.10 -5.88
CA TYR A 86 7.04 -7.49 -5.44
C TYR A 86 7.27 -8.42 -6.62
N GLU A 87 8.01 -9.50 -6.39
CA GLU A 87 8.30 -10.52 -7.40
C GLU A 87 7.14 -11.50 -7.59
N LEU A 88 7.13 -12.19 -8.73
CA LEU A 88 6.18 -13.28 -8.99
C LEU A 88 6.36 -14.39 -7.94
N ASN A 89 5.24 -14.88 -7.39
CA ASN A 89 5.16 -15.85 -6.29
C ASN A 89 5.63 -15.34 -4.92
N ALA A 90 5.92 -14.04 -4.76
CA ALA A 90 6.22 -13.49 -3.45
C ALA A 90 5.02 -13.66 -2.49
N ASN A 91 5.31 -14.05 -1.25
CA ASN A 91 4.34 -14.03 -0.16
C ASN A 91 4.17 -12.58 0.32
N VAL A 92 2.93 -12.13 0.33
CA VAL A 92 2.55 -10.78 0.72
C VAL A 92 1.34 -10.83 1.62
N GLU A 93 1.00 -9.70 2.21
CA GLU A 93 -0.28 -9.49 2.86
C GLU A 93 -1.11 -8.52 2.02
N TYR A 94 -2.37 -8.87 1.84
CA TYR A 94 -3.36 -8.10 1.11
C TYR A 94 -4.36 -7.51 2.10
N PHE A 95 -4.56 -6.20 2.05
CA PHE A 95 -5.64 -5.56 2.78
C PHE A 95 -6.94 -5.76 2.00
N SER A 96 -7.91 -6.44 2.61
CA SER A 96 -9.23 -6.65 2.01
C SER A 96 -10.17 -5.49 2.36
N PRO A 97 -10.45 -4.54 1.45
CA PRO A 97 -11.23 -3.35 1.79
C PRO A 97 -12.67 -3.69 2.22
N SER A 98 -13.24 -4.76 1.66
CA SER A 98 -14.58 -5.23 2.02
C SER A 98 -14.69 -5.73 3.46
N ASN A 99 -13.58 -6.20 4.03
CA ASN A 99 -13.52 -6.85 5.33
C ASN A 99 -12.73 -6.03 6.36
N GLY A 100 -12.04 -4.96 5.93
CA GLY A 100 -11.18 -4.14 6.78
C GLY A 100 -10.06 -4.91 7.45
N VAL A 101 -9.47 -5.91 6.76
CA VAL A 101 -8.53 -6.85 7.38
C VAL A 101 -7.38 -7.22 6.45
N TRP A 102 -6.17 -7.27 6.99
CA TRP A 102 -5.00 -7.84 6.32
C TRP A 102 -5.09 -9.38 6.29
N THR A 103 -4.81 -9.97 5.13
CA THR A 103 -4.84 -11.42 4.92
C THR A 103 -3.67 -11.88 4.06
N SER A 104 -3.19 -13.10 4.28
CA SER A 104 -2.08 -13.66 3.50
C SER A 104 -2.46 -13.88 2.04
N ALA A 105 -1.55 -13.51 1.14
CA ALA A 105 -1.71 -13.63 -0.30
C ALA A 105 -0.40 -13.96 -1.00
N VAL A 106 -0.50 -14.36 -2.27
CA VAL A 106 0.66 -14.64 -3.14
C VAL A 106 0.51 -13.87 -4.44
N ILE A 107 1.58 -13.20 -4.89
CA ILE A 107 1.64 -12.57 -6.21
C ILE A 107 1.58 -13.66 -7.29
N VAL A 108 0.60 -13.60 -8.22
CA VAL A 108 0.46 -14.61 -9.30
C VAL A 108 0.64 -14.04 -10.70
N SER A 109 0.84 -12.74 -10.83
CA SER A 109 1.25 -12.09 -12.08
C SER A 109 2.39 -11.12 -11.82
N ARG A 110 3.18 -10.83 -12.85
CA ARG A 110 4.05 -9.65 -12.85
C ARG A 110 3.23 -8.37 -12.66
N GLY A 111 3.88 -7.34 -12.14
CA GLY A 111 3.30 -6.02 -11.95
C GLY A 111 2.96 -5.36 -13.29
N GLU A 112 1.71 -4.98 -13.46
CA GLU A 112 1.32 -3.96 -14.44
C GLU A 112 1.47 -2.58 -13.79
N PHE A 113 1.61 -1.50 -14.55
CA PHE A 113 1.71 -0.15 -13.98
C PHE A 113 0.48 0.67 -14.34
N ASP A 114 -0.05 1.41 -13.37
CA ASP A 114 -1.13 2.36 -13.60
C ASP A 114 -0.66 3.66 -14.25
N GLN A 115 -1.58 4.62 -14.38
CA GLN A 115 -1.29 5.93 -14.96
C GLN A 115 -0.32 6.77 -14.10
N GLU A 116 -0.19 6.44 -12.82
CA GLU A 116 0.71 7.08 -11.86
C GLU A 116 2.09 6.39 -11.82
N GLY A 117 2.26 5.29 -12.58
CA GLY A 117 3.49 4.51 -12.58
C GLY A 117 3.67 3.64 -11.32
N LEU A 118 2.57 3.40 -10.58
CA LEU A 118 2.54 2.50 -9.44
C LEU A 118 2.14 1.08 -9.89
N PRO A 119 2.74 0.04 -9.31
CA PRO A 119 2.46 -1.31 -9.73
C PRO A 119 1.10 -1.81 -9.22
N ILE A 120 0.45 -2.59 -10.06
CA ILE A 120 -0.80 -3.28 -9.84
C ILE A 120 -0.55 -4.78 -10.06
N TYR A 121 -1.04 -5.61 -9.16
CA TYR A 121 -0.82 -7.06 -9.20
C TYR A 121 -2.12 -7.86 -9.32
N THR A 122 -2.02 -9.08 -9.86
CA THR A 122 -3.01 -10.13 -9.57
C THR A 122 -2.50 -10.98 -8.41
N LEU A 123 -3.35 -11.16 -7.41
CA LEU A 123 -3.06 -11.90 -6.19
C LEU A 123 -3.89 -13.18 -6.11
N ARG A 124 -3.37 -14.17 -5.40
CA ARG A 124 -4.13 -15.32 -4.90
C ARG A 124 -4.28 -15.21 -3.38
N VAL A 125 -5.52 -15.13 -2.91
CA VAL A 125 -5.91 -15.09 -1.50
C VAL A 125 -6.66 -16.40 -1.19
N GLY A 126 -6.00 -17.35 -0.55
CA GLY A 126 -6.50 -18.72 -0.41
C GLY A 126 -6.80 -19.36 -1.78
N ARG A 127 -8.07 -19.65 -2.06
CA ARG A 127 -8.52 -20.20 -3.36
C ARG A 127 -9.00 -19.13 -4.35
N GLN A 128 -9.12 -17.88 -3.91
CA GLN A 128 -9.66 -16.80 -4.73
C GLN A 128 -8.54 -16.02 -5.42
N ARG A 129 -8.80 -15.50 -6.63
CA ARG A 129 -7.93 -14.55 -7.30
C ARG A 129 -8.50 -13.14 -7.17
N ARG A 130 -7.62 -12.17 -6.93
CA ARG A 130 -7.94 -10.74 -6.92
C ARG A 130 -7.15 -10.09 -8.04
N HIS A 131 -7.86 -9.56 -9.03
CA HIS A 131 -7.24 -8.94 -10.20
C HIS A 131 -7.05 -7.46 -9.96
N ARG A 132 -6.01 -6.91 -10.59
CA ARG A 132 -5.72 -5.47 -10.61
C ARG A 132 -5.69 -4.83 -9.22
N VAL A 133 -5.00 -5.45 -8.26
CA VAL A 133 -4.84 -4.94 -6.89
C VAL A 133 -3.72 -3.89 -6.85
N PRO A 134 -4.03 -2.62 -6.52
CA PRO A 134 -3.02 -1.58 -6.33
C PRO A 134 -2.01 -1.91 -5.22
N ILE A 135 -0.76 -1.46 -5.37
CA ILE A 135 0.30 -1.63 -4.37
C ILE A 135 -0.10 -1.17 -2.97
N LYS A 136 -0.90 -0.11 -2.83
CA LYS A 136 -1.33 0.40 -1.51
C LYS A 136 -2.10 -0.61 -0.65
N PHE A 137 -2.68 -1.64 -1.25
CA PHE A 137 -3.36 -2.72 -0.53
C PHE A 137 -2.49 -3.97 -0.36
N ILE A 138 -1.19 -3.88 -0.64
CA ILE A 138 -0.24 -4.99 -0.61
C ILE A 138 0.96 -4.57 0.22
N ARG A 139 1.27 -5.32 1.26
CA ARG A 139 2.51 -5.15 2.03
C ARG A 139 3.31 -6.44 2.04
N GLY A 140 4.63 -6.34 2.21
CA GLY A 140 5.45 -7.50 2.56
C GLY A 140 5.03 -8.07 3.92
N THR A 141 5.17 -9.38 4.10
CA THR A 141 4.95 -10.04 5.39
C THR A 141 5.79 -9.41 6.50
N LEU A 142 5.30 -9.43 7.73
CA LEU A 142 6.05 -8.90 8.88
C LEU A 142 7.20 -9.86 9.23
N HIS A 143 8.34 -9.31 9.60
CA HIS A 143 9.54 -10.08 9.93
C HIS A 143 9.78 -10.13 11.43
N GLN A 144 10.53 -11.14 11.87
CA GLN A 144 10.99 -11.21 13.26
C GLN A 144 11.77 -9.93 13.64
N GLY A 145 11.53 -9.42 14.84
CA GLY A 145 12.11 -8.18 15.37
C GLY A 145 11.43 -6.91 14.88
N GLU A 146 10.44 -7.00 13.99
CA GLU A 146 9.74 -5.83 13.48
C GLU A 146 8.78 -5.24 14.53
N SER A 147 8.84 -3.91 14.70
CA SER A 147 7.95 -3.19 15.62
C SER A 147 6.54 -3.09 15.07
N VAL A 148 5.56 -3.46 15.88
CA VAL A 148 4.14 -3.46 15.48
C VAL A 148 3.25 -2.93 16.59
N SER A 149 2.05 -2.48 16.23
CA SER A 149 0.95 -2.29 17.15
C SER A 149 0.04 -3.50 17.03
N PHE A 150 -0.38 -4.05 18.17
CA PHE A 150 -1.29 -5.18 18.28
C PHE A 150 -2.60 -4.73 18.91
N PHE A 151 -3.73 -5.08 18.29
CA PHE A 151 -5.05 -4.74 18.82
C PHE A 151 -5.52 -5.78 19.83
N MET A 152 -5.74 -5.34 21.07
CA MET A 152 -6.25 -6.15 22.19
C MET A 152 -7.77 -5.98 22.28
N ASP A 153 -8.52 -7.03 21.91
CA ASP A 153 -10.00 -6.96 21.87
C ASP A 153 -10.63 -6.61 23.23
N TYR A 154 -10.06 -7.15 24.32
CA TYR A 154 -10.63 -7.03 25.66
C TYR A 154 -10.50 -5.61 26.23
N GLU A 155 -9.44 -4.90 25.88
CA GLU A 155 -9.22 -3.49 26.22
C GLU A 155 -9.71 -2.54 25.12
N THR A 156 -10.04 -3.05 23.94
CA THR A 156 -10.32 -2.26 22.73
C THR A 156 -9.21 -1.25 22.41
N SER A 157 -7.97 -1.62 22.71
CA SER A 157 -6.79 -0.75 22.68
C SER A 157 -5.72 -1.29 21.73
N TRP A 158 -4.88 -0.40 21.22
CA TRP A 158 -3.65 -0.76 20.53
C TRP A 158 -2.50 -0.77 21.53
N THR A 159 -1.81 -1.91 21.63
CA THR A 159 -0.59 -2.02 22.41
C THR A 159 0.62 -2.14 21.52
N ASN A 160 1.78 -1.71 22.01
CA ASN A 160 3.04 -1.85 21.29
C ASN A 160 3.58 -3.27 21.46
N ALA A 161 4.06 -3.86 20.37
CA ALA A 161 4.57 -5.21 20.31
C ALA A 161 5.76 -5.31 19.36
N THR A 162 6.45 -6.44 19.42
CA THR A 162 7.49 -6.82 18.44
C THR A 162 7.17 -8.23 17.94
N ILE A 163 7.40 -8.49 16.66
CA ILE A 163 7.21 -9.84 16.10
C ILE A 163 8.29 -10.78 16.63
N ALA A 164 7.90 -11.75 17.45
CA ALA A 164 8.80 -12.77 17.99
C ALA A 164 9.17 -13.81 16.93
N SER A 165 8.20 -14.22 16.11
CA SER A 165 8.41 -15.17 15.02
C SER A 165 7.51 -14.89 13.81
N PRO A 166 7.97 -15.17 12.57
CA PRO A 166 7.15 -15.05 11.37
C PRO A 166 5.94 -16.00 11.45
N PRO A 167 4.91 -15.82 10.61
CA PRO A 167 3.66 -16.51 10.83
C PRO A 167 3.82 -18.00 10.54
N ALA A 168 3.50 -18.85 11.52
CA ALA A 168 3.61 -20.31 11.38
C ALA A 168 2.70 -20.84 10.26
N SER A 169 1.56 -20.18 10.06
CA SER A 169 0.67 -20.38 8.92
C SER A 169 -0.24 -19.16 8.75
N ALA A 170 -0.92 -19.06 7.61
CA ALA A 170 -1.92 -18.01 7.37
C ALA A 170 -3.07 -17.99 8.41
N THR A 171 -3.34 -19.12 9.08
CA THR A 171 -4.38 -19.24 10.11
C THR A 171 -3.87 -19.05 11.53
N LEU A 172 -2.62 -19.38 11.82
CA LEU A 172 -2.04 -19.27 13.17
C LEU A 172 -1.55 -17.86 13.50
N GLY A 173 -1.25 -17.06 12.47
CA GLY A 173 -0.77 -15.69 12.66
C GLY A 173 0.68 -15.63 13.15
N TYR A 174 1.05 -14.45 13.63
CA TYR A 174 2.38 -14.11 14.14
C TYR A 174 2.45 -14.32 15.65
N GLU A 175 3.62 -14.69 16.13
CA GLU A 175 3.93 -14.67 17.56
C GLU A 175 4.51 -13.32 17.94
N LEU A 176 4.07 -12.77 19.07
CA LEU A 176 4.48 -11.46 19.56
C LEU A 176 5.29 -11.58 20.85
N ASP A 177 6.31 -10.73 20.98
CA ASP A 177 7.04 -10.48 22.24
C ASP A 177 6.23 -9.56 23.16
N VAL A 178 4.95 -9.87 23.36
CA VAL A 178 4.11 -9.30 24.39
C VAL A 178 3.59 -10.45 25.23
N LEU A 179 3.94 -10.42 26.52
CA LEU A 179 3.44 -11.39 27.47
C LEU A 179 1.95 -11.13 27.68
N ASP A 180 1.14 -12.16 27.43
CA ASP A 180 -0.25 -12.16 27.89
C ASP A 180 -0.31 -12.20 29.44
N GLU A 181 -1.52 -12.13 29.99
CA GLU A 181 -1.76 -12.22 31.45
C GLU A 181 -1.18 -13.50 32.10
N PHE A 182 -0.83 -14.51 31.29
CA PHE A 182 -0.29 -15.80 31.69
C PHE A 182 1.21 -15.95 31.40
N GLY A 183 1.89 -14.88 30.96
CA GLY A 183 3.30 -14.89 30.63
C GLY A 183 3.64 -15.67 29.36
N LYS A 184 2.68 -15.91 28.46
CA LYS A 184 2.89 -16.56 27.17
C LYS A 184 2.98 -15.53 26.04
N PRO A 185 3.76 -15.82 24.98
CA PRO A 185 3.73 -15.03 23.77
C PRO A 185 2.31 -14.98 23.18
N SER A 186 1.85 -13.79 22.84
CA SER A 186 0.54 -13.60 22.23
C SER A 186 0.60 -14.02 20.75
N LEU A 187 -0.39 -14.80 20.29
CA LEU A 187 -0.60 -15.09 18.87
C LEU A 187 -1.57 -14.08 18.26
N ALA A 188 -1.18 -13.47 17.14
CA ALA A 188 -1.98 -12.45 16.47
C ALA A 188 -2.04 -12.69 14.96
N VAL A 189 -3.26 -12.75 14.43
CA VAL A 189 -3.48 -12.75 12.97
C VAL A 189 -3.10 -11.38 12.38
N ALA A 190 -2.66 -11.36 11.11
CA ALA A 190 -2.23 -10.16 10.40
C ALA A 190 -3.21 -8.97 10.52
N GLY A 191 -4.51 -9.27 10.52
CA GLY A 191 -5.57 -8.29 10.67
C GLY A 191 -5.59 -7.50 11.98
N ARG A 192 -4.92 -7.99 13.02
CA ARG A 192 -4.78 -7.34 14.33
C ARG A 192 -3.44 -6.64 14.50
N LEU A 193 -2.64 -6.57 13.44
CA LEU A 193 -1.29 -6.05 13.47
C LEU A 193 -1.15 -4.87 12.51
N ARG A 194 -0.49 -3.83 12.99
CA ARG A 194 -0.02 -2.68 12.21
C ARG A 194 1.46 -2.56 12.34
N ARG A 195 2.14 -2.31 11.23
CA ARG A 195 3.55 -1.96 11.28
C ARG A 195 3.73 -0.63 12.00
N ARG A 196 4.73 -0.56 12.87
CA ARG A 196 5.21 0.69 13.48
C ARG A 196 6.55 1.04 12.89
N PHE A 197 6.73 2.32 12.60
CA PHE A 197 7.97 2.87 12.12
C PHE A 197 8.47 3.81 13.21
N LEU A 198 9.57 3.47 13.87
CA LEU A 198 10.17 4.28 14.91
C LEU A 198 11.01 5.40 14.28
N ALA A 199 11.08 6.55 14.93
CA ALA A 199 11.96 7.63 14.51
C ALA A 199 13.42 7.13 14.36
N SER A 200 14.11 7.62 13.34
CA SER A 200 15.45 7.21 12.91
C SER A 200 15.59 5.76 12.41
N GLN A 201 14.49 5.01 12.27
CA GLN A 201 14.56 3.64 11.77
C GLN A 201 14.87 3.63 10.25
N PRO A 202 15.85 2.83 9.79
CA PRO A 202 16.10 2.65 8.37
C PRO A 202 14.98 1.80 7.74
N ILE A 203 14.47 2.26 6.62
CA ILE A 203 13.38 1.64 5.86
C ILE A 203 13.69 1.66 4.37
N GLN A 204 12.91 0.94 3.60
CA GLN A 204 12.88 1.02 2.15
C GLN A 204 11.52 1.48 1.68
N VAL A 205 11.56 2.35 0.69
CA VAL A 205 10.41 3.06 0.16
C VAL A 205 10.33 2.80 -1.34
N TYR A 206 9.16 2.42 -1.85
CA TYR A 206 8.97 2.20 -3.26
C TYR A 206 8.68 3.53 -3.97
N ASN A 207 9.63 3.98 -4.79
CA ASN A 207 9.61 5.26 -5.48
C ASN A 207 9.37 5.09 -6.99
N GLY A 208 8.27 4.43 -7.35
CA GLY A 208 7.82 4.27 -8.72
C GLY A 208 8.63 3.28 -9.56
N GLN A 209 8.14 3.01 -10.78
CA GLN A 209 8.62 1.94 -11.66
C GLN A 209 10.07 2.09 -12.16
N PHE A 210 10.67 3.28 -12.08
CA PHE A 210 12.03 3.51 -12.59
C PHE A 210 13.08 3.43 -11.47
N CYS A 211 12.76 3.90 -10.26
CA CYS A 211 13.67 3.85 -9.13
C CYS A 211 13.57 2.52 -8.38
N GLY A 212 12.35 2.00 -8.20
CA GLY A 212 12.06 0.83 -7.39
C GLY A 212 12.13 1.14 -5.89
N TRP A 213 12.63 0.19 -5.10
CA TRP A 213 12.89 0.40 -3.67
C TRP A 213 14.14 1.27 -3.47
N VAL A 214 14.00 2.33 -2.69
CA VAL A 214 15.06 3.25 -2.27
C VAL A 214 15.16 3.26 -0.75
N ASP A 215 16.39 3.38 -0.23
CA ASP A 215 16.63 3.45 1.21
C ASP A 215 16.24 4.81 1.76
N ALA A 216 15.60 4.81 2.92
CA ALA A 216 15.17 6.02 3.60
C ALA A 216 15.25 5.86 5.14
N VAL A 217 15.09 6.97 5.86
CA VAL A 217 15.07 6.98 7.34
C VAL A 217 13.83 7.68 7.83
N VAL A 218 13.10 7.05 8.75
CA VAL A 218 11.89 7.60 9.38
C VAL A 218 12.25 8.82 10.23
N LEU A 219 11.59 9.97 10.06
CA LEU A 219 11.88 11.17 10.87
C LEU A 219 11.15 11.19 12.22
N GLU A 220 9.91 10.72 12.25
CA GLU A 220 9.04 10.73 13.43
C GLU A 220 8.32 9.38 13.54
N ASP A 221 7.98 8.97 14.76
CA ASP A 221 7.22 7.74 14.98
C ASP A 221 5.91 7.75 14.15
N ALA A 222 5.72 6.72 13.34
CA ALA A 222 4.57 6.59 12.45
C ALA A 222 3.92 5.21 12.57
N LEU A 223 2.61 5.17 12.37
CA LEU A 223 1.81 3.95 12.36
C LEU A 223 1.28 3.69 10.95
N GLU A 224 1.40 2.45 10.50
CA GLU A 224 0.74 2.00 9.28
C GLU A 224 -0.78 2.05 9.46
N ASN A 225 -1.48 2.75 8.56
CA ASN A 225 -2.93 2.90 8.54
C ASN A 225 -3.52 3.28 9.92
N ALA A 226 -3.03 4.37 10.52
CA ALA A 226 -3.43 4.82 11.86
C ALA A 226 -4.96 4.91 12.04
N ASP A 227 -5.68 5.28 10.98
CA ASP A 227 -7.13 5.51 11.00
C ASP A 227 -8.00 4.25 10.93
N GLU A 228 -7.43 3.09 10.59
CA GLU A 228 -8.23 1.86 10.55
C GLU A 228 -8.61 1.44 11.99
N ILE A 229 -9.62 0.60 12.19
CA ILE A 229 -9.87 -0.11 13.47
C ILE A 229 -10.25 -1.57 13.14
N PRO A 230 -9.46 -2.59 13.53
CA PRO A 230 -9.72 -3.99 13.26
C PRO A 230 -11.02 -4.43 13.90
N GLY A 231 -11.75 -5.33 13.23
CA GLY A 231 -12.87 -6.02 13.85
C GLY A 231 -14.14 -5.20 14.07
N ARG A 232 -14.16 -3.89 13.77
CA ARG A 232 -15.42 -3.23 13.44
C ARG A 232 -15.89 -3.81 12.10
N TYR A 233 -16.74 -4.82 12.16
CA TYR A 233 -17.66 -5.10 11.07
C TYR A 233 -18.44 -3.81 10.86
N MET A 234 -18.00 -3.00 9.91
CA MET A 234 -18.77 -1.84 9.49
C MET A 234 -20.10 -2.38 9.00
N ASN A 235 -21.17 -1.94 9.65
CA ASN A 235 -22.51 -2.17 9.15
C ASN A 235 -22.54 -1.68 7.70
N ASP A 236 -23.31 -2.31 6.80
CA ASP A 236 -23.24 -2.01 5.36
C ASP A 236 -23.43 -0.52 5.03
N THR A 237 -24.10 0.23 5.92
CA THR A 237 -24.25 1.69 5.86
C THR A 237 -22.93 2.46 6.04
N GLU A 238 -22.04 2.04 6.94
CA GLU A 238 -20.73 2.68 7.19
C GLU A 238 -19.70 2.35 6.10
N LYS A 239 -19.84 1.20 5.42
CA LYS A 239 -18.92 0.79 4.34
C LYS A 239 -18.87 1.76 3.17
N VAL A 240 -20.00 2.41 2.84
CA VAL A 240 -20.11 3.31 1.67
C VAL A 240 -19.37 4.63 1.89
N GLU A 241 -19.43 5.20 3.10
CA GLU A 241 -18.75 6.46 3.42
C GLU A 241 -17.23 6.27 3.54
N ILE A 242 -16.82 5.12 4.09
CA ILE A 242 -15.42 4.88 4.42
C ILE A 242 -14.61 4.45 3.19
N SER A 243 -15.23 3.81 2.18
CA SER A 243 -14.58 3.62 0.87
C SER A 243 -14.27 4.92 0.12
N LYS A 244 -14.92 6.04 0.49
CA LYS A 244 -14.61 7.39 0.00
C LYS A 244 -13.62 8.15 0.89
N ALA A 245 -13.50 7.78 2.16
CA ALA A 245 -12.67 8.47 3.17
C ALA A 245 -11.32 7.78 3.44
N LEU A 246 -11.19 6.48 3.20
CA LEU A 246 -9.94 5.74 3.36
C LEU A 246 -9.03 5.94 2.14
N SER A 247 -8.36 7.07 2.10
CA SER A 247 -7.00 7.15 1.59
C SER A 247 -6.09 7.21 2.80
N PRO A 248 -5.67 6.08 3.40
CA PRO A 248 -4.71 6.13 4.50
C PRO A 248 -3.36 6.53 3.92
N GLU A 249 -3.09 7.83 3.90
CA GLU A 249 -1.75 8.35 3.74
C GLU A 249 -1.00 8.08 5.04
N VAL A 250 -0.13 7.07 5.00
CA VAL A 250 0.84 6.91 6.07
C VAL A 250 1.89 7.99 5.84
N MET A 251 1.87 9.00 6.71
CA MET A 251 2.88 10.05 6.68
C MET A 251 4.19 9.52 7.26
N VAL A 252 4.94 8.78 6.46
CA VAL A 252 6.34 8.48 6.78
C VAL A 252 7.19 9.58 6.17
N LYS A 253 7.45 10.64 6.94
CA LYS A 253 8.48 11.59 6.53
C LYS A 253 9.81 10.85 6.53
N CYS A 254 10.51 10.85 5.41
CA CYS A 254 11.77 10.15 5.31
C CYS A 254 12.82 10.93 4.51
N HIS A 255 14.09 10.78 4.91
CA HIS A 255 15.22 11.30 4.14
C HIS A 255 15.75 10.20 3.23
N LEU A 256 15.82 10.50 1.92
CA LEU A 256 16.54 9.69 0.96
C LEU A 256 18.05 9.91 1.17
N LYS A 257 18.81 8.82 1.27
CA LYS A 257 20.27 8.91 1.33
C LYS A 257 20.82 9.04 -0.09
N ASP A 258 20.95 10.27 -0.56
CA ASP A 258 21.83 10.56 -1.70
C ASP A 258 23.20 11.01 -1.17
N ASP A 259 24.27 10.44 -1.70
CA ASP A 259 25.64 10.64 -1.20
C ASP A 259 26.15 12.10 -1.31
N ASP A 260 25.43 13.00 -2.01
CA ASP A 260 25.91 14.37 -2.31
C ASP A 260 24.84 15.50 -2.35
N ALA A 261 23.60 15.33 -1.84
CA ALA A 261 22.53 16.32 -2.05
C ALA A 261 21.76 16.79 -0.79
N GLU A 262 21.37 18.07 -0.85
CA GLU A 262 20.56 18.86 0.10
C GLU A 262 19.26 18.17 0.54
N GLU A 263 18.78 18.51 1.74
CA GLU A 263 17.54 18.00 2.36
C GLU A 263 16.43 17.69 1.35
N VAL A 264 16.12 16.40 1.17
CA VAL A 264 15.12 15.94 0.21
C VAL A 264 13.73 15.85 0.86
N GLU A 265 12.76 16.22 0.04
CA GLU A 265 11.32 16.36 0.23
C GLU A 265 10.65 15.25 1.05
N ILE A 266 9.71 15.68 1.91
CA ILE A 266 8.81 14.80 2.66
C ILE A 266 7.85 14.12 1.66
N LEU A 267 8.00 12.82 1.46
CA LEU A 267 7.09 12.04 0.61
C LEU A 267 6.04 11.32 1.48
N GLU A 268 4.77 11.62 1.23
CA GLU A 268 3.64 10.89 1.80
C GLU A 268 3.39 9.64 0.96
N LEU A 269 3.42 8.45 1.57
CA LEU A 269 3.39 7.21 0.81
C LEU A 269 2.40 6.20 1.40
N PRO A 270 1.69 5.45 0.54
CA PRO A 270 0.83 4.37 1.00
C PRO A 270 1.63 3.30 1.75
N SER A 271 1.00 2.64 2.72
CA SER A 271 1.57 1.56 3.53
C SER A 271 2.27 0.46 2.72
N GLY A 272 1.69 0.11 1.56
CA GLY A 272 2.28 -0.88 0.65
C GLY A 272 3.56 -0.46 -0.07
N CYS A 273 3.90 0.83 -0.02
CA CYS A 273 5.12 1.41 -0.57
C CYS A 273 6.24 1.53 0.48
N VAL A 274 6.07 1.01 1.69
CA VAL A 274 7.11 1.04 2.74
C VAL A 274 7.39 -0.36 3.26
N ARG A 275 8.67 -0.74 3.35
CA ARG A 275 9.12 -2.00 3.94
C ARG A 275 10.34 -1.79 4.83
N TYR A 276 10.59 -2.73 5.74
CA TYR A 276 11.81 -2.73 6.55
C TYR A 276 13.03 -2.99 5.64
N ALA A 277 14.14 -2.26 5.82
CA ALA A 277 15.33 -2.41 4.98
C ALA A 277 16.12 -3.72 5.23
N GLY A 278 15.62 -4.58 6.12
CA GLY A 278 16.37 -5.65 6.76
C GLY A 278 17.53 -5.10 7.62
N HIS A 279 17.78 -5.68 8.78
CA HIS A 279 19.07 -5.47 9.41
C HIS A 279 20.08 -6.32 8.63
N LEU A 280 20.87 -5.70 7.74
CA LEU A 280 22.03 -6.34 7.14
C LEU A 280 23.05 -6.56 8.26
N SER A 281 22.89 -7.61 9.06
CA SER A 281 23.95 -8.05 9.97
C SER A 281 25.11 -8.45 9.07
N LYS A 282 26.15 -7.62 9.01
CA LYS A 282 27.45 -8.03 8.47
C LYS A 282 27.88 -9.24 9.32
N THR A 283 27.68 -10.42 8.76
CA THR A 283 28.17 -11.69 9.31
C THR A 283 29.61 -11.89 8.87
#